data_AF-A0A0S4W7C8-F1
#
_entry.id   AF-A0A0S4W7C8-F1
#
_cell.length_a   1.000
_cell.length_b   1.000
_cell.length_c   1.000
_cell.angle_alpha   90.00
_cell.angle_beta   90.00
_cell.angle_gamma   90.00
#
_symmetry.space_group_name_H-M   'P 1'
#
loop_
_entity.id
_entity.type
_entity.pdbx_description
1 polymer ?
#
loop_
_entity_poly.entity_id
_entity_poly.type
_entity_poly.pdbx_seq_one_letter_code
_entity_poly.pdbx_strand_id
1 'polypeptide(L)'
;MQSGSTLRNAAGRVQAKGSAAVTAVGAITNTGGQIEADGASATLQVTGASFDNTNGRIANAGSGATTVGAASIINANTGGVAGAGTIGGNGDVTVSGQTLSNTQGGQIVAGHDLTLATARSVNNSGGTLSAANNFTANAAGAAVVNQAGSIRGNGAVSLNAASHI
;
A
#
# COMPACT_ATOMS: atom_id res chain seq x y z
N MET A 1 -7.50 -5.33 15.37
CA MET A 1 -8.62 -6.16 14.87
C MET A 1 -8.05 -7.40 14.21
N GLN A 2 -8.62 -8.56 14.48
CA GLN A 2 -8.16 -9.84 13.95
C GLN A 2 -9.37 -10.66 13.46
N SER A 3 -9.26 -11.27 12.28
CA SER A 3 -10.26 -12.19 11.73
C SER A 3 -9.64 -13.55 11.42
N GLY A 4 -10.33 -14.64 11.79
CA GLY A 4 -9.95 -16.00 11.39
C GLY A 4 -10.32 -16.36 9.94
N SER A 5 -10.96 -15.44 9.21
CA SER A 5 -11.38 -15.65 7.82
C SER A 5 -11.22 -14.36 7.01
N THR A 6 -12.25 -13.94 6.27
CA THR A 6 -12.24 -12.67 5.53
C THR A 6 -12.61 -11.52 6.47
N LEU A 7 -11.97 -10.37 6.30
CA LEU A 7 -12.36 -9.10 6.93
C LEU A 7 -12.85 -8.15 5.83
N ARG A 8 -14.10 -7.69 5.96
CA ARG A 8 -14.70 -6.73 5.01
C ARG A 8 -14.92 -5.39 5.66
N ASN A 9 -14.26 -4.37 5.14
CA ASN A 9 -14.48 -2.95 5.45
C ASN A 9 -14.96 -2.23 4.18
N ALA A 10 -16.24 -2.40 3.83
CA ALA A 10 -16.85 -1.79 2.67
C ALA A 10 -17.56 -0.50 3.07
N ALA A 11 -17.11 0.67 2.57
CA ALA A 11 -17.57 2.00 2.98
C ALA A 11 -17.53 2.28 4.50
N GLY A 12 -16.86 1.41 5.27
CA GLY A 12 -16.73 1.51 6.72
C GLY A 12 -15.45 2.23 7.12
N ARG A 13 -15.30 2.46 8.43
CA ARG A 13 -14.13 3.12 9.00
C ARG A 13 -13.57 2.33 10.17
N VAL A 14 -12.30 1.97 10.03
CA VAL A 14 -11.44 1.43 11.07
C VAL A 14 -10.47 2.54 11.47
N GLN A 15 -10.50 2.98 12.72
CA GLN A 15 -9.61 4.04 13.20
C GLN A 15 -9.08 3.68 14.58
N ALA A 16 -7.79 3.94 14.82
CA ALA A 16 -7.22 3.96 16.16
C ALA A 16 -6.60 5.34 16.46
N LYS A 17 -6.75 5.81 17.71
CA LYS A 17 -6.07 7.03 18.20
C LYS A 17 -4.57 6.85 18.47
N GLY A 18 -4.06 5.64 18.26
CA GLY A 18 -2.66 5.26 18.40
C GLY A 18 -2.31 4.29 17.29
N SER A 19 -1.44 3.32 17.57
CA SER A 19 -1.15 2.26 16.59
C SER A 19 -2.39 1.42 16.26
N ALA A 20 -2.49 0.99 15.01
CA ALA A 20 -3.52 0.09 14.55
C ALA A 20 -2.91 -1.16 13.90
N ALA A 21 -3.52 -2.31 14.17
CA ALA A 21 -3.22 -3.56 13.48
C ALA A 21 -4.54 -4.19 13.00
N VAL A 22 -4.62 -4.48 11.70
CA VAL A 22 -5.74 -5.16 11.06
C VAL A 22 -5.20 -6.43 10.41
N THR A 23 -5.53 -7.58 11.01
CA THR A 23 -5.05 -8.87 10.55
C THR A 23 -6.22 -9.78 10.17
N ALA A 24 -6.04 -10.56 9.12
CA ALA A 24 -6.99 -11.59 8.73
C ALA A 24 -6.22 -12.83 8.23
N VAL A 25 -6.71 -14.02 8.56
CA VAL A 25 -6.17 -15.25 7.95
C VAL A 25 -6.49 -15.31 6.46
N GLY A 26 -7.68 -14.84 6.07
CA GLY A 26 -8.13 -14.76 4.69
C GLY A 26 -7.94 -13.38 4.06
N ALA A 27 -8.86 -13.03 3.16
CA ALA A 27 -8.82 -11.75 2.45
C ALA A 27 -9.16 -10.57 3.36
N ILE A 28 -8.56 -9.41 3.10
CA ILE A 28 -9.00 -8.12 3.61
C ILE A 28 -9.52 -7.30 2.42
N THR A 29 -10.79 -6.86 2.48
CA THR A 29 -11.36 -5.95 1.48
C THR A 29 -11.65 -4.60 2.13
N ASN A 30 -10.93 -3.56 1.74
CA ASN A 30 -11.14 -2.18 2.15
C ASN A 30 -11.73 -1.37 0.98
N THR A 31 -12.91 -1.76 0.50
CA THR A 31 -13.49 -1.20 -0.72
C THR A 31 -14.34 0.03 -0.39
N GLY A 32 -13.92 1.21 -0.84
CA GLY A 32 -14.56 2.47 -0.40
C GLY A 32 -14.41 2.77 1.11
N GLY A 33 -13.74 1.90 1.85
CA GLY A 33 -13.55 2.00 3.30
C GLY A 33 -12.26 2.72 3.69
N GLN A 34 -12.10 2.96 4.99
CA GLN A 34 -10.92 3.62 5.57
C GLN A 34 -10.33 2.77 6.69
N ILE A 35 -9.00 2.63 6.71
CA ILE A 35 -8.23 2.06 7.82
C ILE A 35 -7.14 3.07 8.21
N GLU A 36 -7.25 3.64 9.40
CA GLU A 36 -6.45 4.79 9.83
C GLU A 36 -5.85 4.64 11.22
N ALA A 37 -4.65 5.20 11.40
CA ALA A 37 -3.95 5.31 12.67
C ALA A 37 -3.54 6.78 12.90
N ASP A 38 -3.94 7.37 14.02
CA ASP A 38 -3.89 8.83 14.22
C ASP A 38 -2.94 9.30 15.34
N GLY A 39 -2.26 8.39 16.01
CA GLY A 39 -1.28 8.78 17.04
C GLY A 39 -0.03 9.38 16.42
N ALA A 40 0.57 10.39 17.07
CA ALA A 40 1.75 11.11 16.54
C ALA A 40 2.95 10.19 16.19
N SER A 41 3.14 9.09 16.93
CA SER A 41 4.15 8.06 16.68
C SER A 41 3.52 6.71 16.34
N ALA A 42 2.27 6.71 15.87
CA ALA A 42 1.54 5.48 15.59
C ALA A 42 2.20 4.68 14.47
N THR A 43 2.06 3.36 14.58
CA THR A 43 2.33 2.41 13.53
C THR A 43 1.02 1.86 12.97
N LEU A 44 1.01 1.51 11.69
CA LEU A 44 -0.15 0.89 11.06
C LEU A 44 0.28 -0.40 10.37
N GLN A 45 -0.33 -1.52 10.76
CA GLN A 45 -0.13 -2.82 10.13
C GLN A 45 -1.43 -3.35 9.54
N VAL A 46 -1.40 -3.73 8.26
CA VAL A 46 -2.49 -4.44 7.58
C VAL A 46 -1.93 -5.72 7.00
N THR A 47 -2.43 -6.89 7.42
CA THR A 47 -1.90 -8.19 6.95
C THR A 47 -3.02 -9.18 6.67
N GLY A 48 -3.02 -9.77 5.48
CA GLY A 48 -4.00 -10.78 5.07
C GLY A 48 -3.44 -11.76 4.03
N ALA A 49 -4.22 -12.77 3.64
CA ALA A 49 -3.85 -13.63 2.51
C ALA A 49 -3.88 -12.86 1.18
N SER A 50 -4.90 -12.02 1.00
CA SER A 50 -5.03 -11.06 -0.10
C SER A 50 -5.54 -9.73 0.45
N PHE A 51 -5.23 -8.64 -0.23
CA PHE A 51 -5.66 -7.31 0.16
C PHE A 51 -6.18 -6.53 -1.06
N ASP A 52 -7.38 -5.97 -0.92
CA ASP A 52 -8.01 -5.11 -1.92
C ASP A 52 -8.36 -3.76 -1.30
N ASN A 53 -7.74 -2.69 -1.79
CA ASN A 53 -7.96 -1.31 -1.39
C ASN A 53 -8.64 -0.48 -2.49
N THR A 54 -9.44 -1.10 -3.35
CA THR A 54 -10.13 -0.41 -4.44
C THR A 54 -11.08 0.67 -3.91
N ASN A 55 -10.85 1.91 -4.32
CA ASN A 55 -11.51 3.13 -3.82
C ASN A 55 -11.40 3.32 -2.29
N GLY A 56 -10.55 2.55 -1.63
CA GLY A 56 -10.33 2.62 -0.19
C GLY A 56 -9.20 3.57 0.19
N ARG A 57 -8.98 3.72 1.50
CA ARG A 57 -7.89 4.50 2.06
C ARG A 57 -7.23 3.78 3.22
N ILE A 58 -5.91 3.66 3.16
CA ILE A 58 -5.04 3.28 4.27
C ILE A 58 -4.17 4.48 4.58
N ALA A 59 -4.25 5.01 5.81
CA ALA A 59 -3.49 6.19 6.20
C ALA A 59 -2.94 6.08 7.63
N ASN A 60 -1.64 6.33 7.80
CA ASN A 60 -1.04 6.54 9.11
C ASN A 60 -0.62 8.00 9.25
N ALA A 61 -1.30 8.76 10.13
CA ALA A 61 -0.94 10.13 10.44
C ALA A 61 0.30 10.21 11.37
N GLY A 62 0.69 9.09 11.99
CA GLY A 62 1.89 9.00 12.82
C GLY A 62 3.18 8.90 12.01
N SER A 63 4.29 9.26 12.65
CA SER A 63 5.65 9.12 12.11
C SER A 63 6.16 7.68 12.10
N GLY A 64 5.45 6.74 12.71
CA GLY A 64 5.82 5.33 12.73
C GLY A 64 5.56 4.63 11.40
N ALA A 65 6.12 3.42 11.26
CA ALA A 65 6.04 2.66 10.03
C ALA A 65 4.60 2.24 9.69
N THR A 66 4.30 2.24 8.39
CA THR A 66 3.09 1.66 7.80
C THR A 66 3.47 0.43 7.01
N THR A 67 2.89 -0.72 7.35
CA THR A 67 3.17 -2.00 6.69
C THR A 67 1.88 -2.61 6.14
N VAL A 68 1.87 -2.90 4.84
CA VAL A 68 0.80 -3.64 4.18
C VAL A 68 1.39 -4.92 3.60
N GLY A 69 0.89 -6.07 4.05
CA GLY A 69 1.40 -7.38 3.67
C GLY A 69 0.29 -8.34 3.21
N ALA A 70 0.38 -8.84 1.99
CA ALA A 70 -0.48 -9.92 1.49
C ALA A 70 0.15 -10.60 0.27
N ALA A 71 -0.25 -11.83 -0.06
CA ALA A 71 0.28 -12.49 -1.26
C ALA A 71 -0.09 -11.73 -2.55
N SER A 72 -1.32 -11.22 -2.62
CA SER A 72 -1.81 -10.37 -3.70
C SER A 72 -2.35 -9.07 -3.11
N ILE A 73 -1.88 -7.94 -3.64
CA ILE A 73 -2.30 -6.59 -3.23
C ILE A 73 -2.86 -5.85 -4.44
N ILE A 74 -4.08 -5.34 -4.30
CA ILE A 74 -4.75 -4.47 -5.26
C ILE A 74 -4.96 -3.11 -4.60
N ASN A 75 -4.52 -2.05 -5.28
CA ASN A 75 -4.77 -0.67 -4.94
C ASN A 75 -5.21 0.08 -6.20
N ALA A 76 -6.39 0.69 -6.16
CA ALA A 76 -6.95 1.37 -7.32
C ALA A 76 -7.92 2.48 -6.92
N ASN A 77 -8.03 3.53 -7.74
CA ASN A 77 -9.00 4.60 -7.60
C ASN A 77 -9.95 4.63 -8.81
N THR A 78 -10.67 3.54 -9.01
CA THR A 78 -11.64 3.37 -10.11
C THR A 78 -12.74 4.44 -10.11
N GLY A 79 -13.05 5.02 -8.94
CA GLY A 79 -14.05 6.07 -8.80
C GLY A 79 -13.53 7.49 -9.06
N GLY A 80 -12.22 7.68 -9.24
CA GLY A 80 -11.61 9.00 -9.43
C GLY A 80 -11.79 9.96 -8.24
N VAL A 81 -12.09 9.43 -7.05
CA VAL A 81 -12.35 10.24 -5.86
C VAL A 81 -11.03 10.63 -5.20
N ALA A 82 -10.87 11.90 -4.85
CA ALA A 82 -9.65 12.38 -4.21
C ALA A 82 -9.37 11.63 -2.89
N GLY A 83 -8.16 11.10 -2.74
CA GLY A 83 -7.74 10.35 -1.54
C GLY A 83 -8.28 8.92 -1.43
N ALA A 84 -9.05 8.45 -2.43
CA ALA A 84 -9.42 7.05 -2.60
C ALA A 84 -8.34 6.30 -3.41
N GLY A 85 -8.26 4.99 -3.23
CA GLY A 85 -7.18 4.17 -3.80
C GLY A 85 -5.82 4.54 -3.23
N THR A 86 -5.75 4.95 -1.96
CA THR A 86 -4.50 5.40 -1.32
C THR A 86 -4.03 4.41 -0.28
N ILE A 87 -2.73 4.07 -0.33
CA ILE A 87 -1.98 3.47 0.77
C ILE A 87 -0.88 4.45 1.17
N GLY A 88 -0.89 4.96 2.38
CA GLY A 88 0.17 5.88 2.79
C GLY A 88 0.38 6.03 4.28
N GLY A 89 1.48 6.69 4.62
CA GLY A 89 1.86 7.02 5.99
C GLY A 89 2.87 8.15 6.02
N ASN A 90 2.89 8.91 7.12
CA ASN A 90 3.86 10.01 7.29
C ASN A 90 5.29 9.50 7.56
N GLY A 91 5.44 8.29 8.10
CA GLY A 91 6.72 7.59 8.21
C GLY A 91 7.07 6.75 6.98
N ASP A 92 7.84 5.70 7.21
CA ASP A 92 8.14 4.70 6.18
C ASP A 92 6.90 3.91 5.79
N VAL A 93 6.80 3.57 4.51
CA VAL A 93 5.76 2.67 3.99
C VAL A 93 6.44 1.45 3.39
N THR A 94 6.05 0.28 3.87
CA THR A 94 6.46 -1.00 3.30
C THR A 94 5.25 -1.74 2.77
N VAL A 95 5.32 -2.16 1.50
CA VAL A 95 4.32 -3.00 0.86
C VAL A 95 4.99 -4.30 0.45
N SER A 96 4.51 -5.44 0.99
CA SER A 96 5.15 -6.74 0.79
C SER A 96 4.16 -7.79 0.30
N GLY A 97 4.62 -8.63 -0.64
CA GLY A 97 3.76 -9.64 -1.26
C GLY A 97 4.39 -10.41 -2.41
N GLN A 98 3.59 -11.22 -3.09
CA GLN A 98 4.01 -11.84 -4.35
C GLN A 98 3.72 -10.92 -5.52
N THR A 99 2.54 -10.30 -5.52
CA THR A 99 2.08 -9.40 -6.59
C THR A 99 1.51 -8.12 -6.01
N LEU A 100 1.84 -7.00 -6.65
CA LEU A 100 1.29 -5.69 -6.35
C LEU A 100 0.70 -5.09 -7.64
N SER A 101 -0.58 -4.74 -7.60
CA SER A 101 -1.26 -3.94 -8.62
C SER A 101 -1.63 -2.59 -8.02
N ASN A 102 -0.96 -1.53 -8.45
CA ASN A 102 -1.26 -0.14 -8.13
C ASN A 102 -1.65 0.58 -9.43
N THR A 103 -2.92 0.47 -9.81
CA THR A 103 -3.38 0.87 -11.15
C THR A 103 -4.59 1.78 -11.07
N GLN A 104 -5.02 2.34 -12.21
CA GLN A 104 -6.27 3.14 -12.29
C GLN A 104 -6.29 4.28 -11.26
N GLY A 105 -5.24 5.11 -11.22
CA GLY A 105 -5.12 6.22 -10.28
C GLY A 105 -4.79 5.81 -8.84
N GLY A 106 -4.47 4.54 -8.59
CA GLY A 106 -3.98 4.08 -7.29
C GLY A 106 -2.69 4.80 -6.87
N GLN A 107 -2.59 5.10 -5.59
CA GLN A 107 -1.46 5.83 -5.01
C GLN A 107 -0.87 5.08 -3.81
N ILE A 108 0.45 4.90 -3.80
CA ILE A 108 1.22 4.47 -2.64
C ILE A 108 2.22 5.55 -2.30
N VAL A 109 2.09 6.13 -1.11
CA VAL A 109 2.81 7.36 -0.72
C VAL A 109 3.44 7.23 0.66
N ALA A 110 4.75 7.37 0.72
CA ALA A 110 5.51 7.44 1.97
C ALA A 110 5.95 8.88 2.25
N GLY A 111 5.72 9.34 3.48
CA GLY A 111 6.27 10.59 4.02
C GLY A 111 7.76 10.50 4.37
N HIS A 112 8.33 9.29 4.36
CA HIS A 112 9.77 9.03 4.42
C HIS A 112 10.17 8.08 3.27
N ASP A 113 10.63 6.85 3.57
CA ASP A 113 11.05 5.88 2.55
C ASP A 113 9.88 4.98 2.11
N LEU A 114 9.83 4.67 0.80
CA LEU A 114 8.91 3.67 0.25
C LEU A 114 9.68 2.42 -0.14
N THR A 115 9.36 1.30 0.49
CA THR A 115 9.92 -0.02 0.14
C THR A 115 8.84 -0.94 -0.42
N LEU A 116 9.07 -1.46 -1.62
CA LEU A 116 8.29 -2.55 -2.21
C LEU A 116 9.10 -3.84 -2.11
N ALA A 117 8.60 -4.81 -1.34
CA ALA A 117 9.19 -6.13 -1.19
C ALA A 117 8.30 -7.17 -1.88
N THR A 118 8.40 -7.24 -3.21
CA THR A 118 7.47 -7.99 -4.06
C THR A 118 8.18 -9.06 -4.89
N ALA A 119 7.73 -10.31 -4.82
CA ALA A 119 8.50 -11.41 -5.39
C ALA A 119 8.30 -11.67 -6.90
N ARG A 120 7.13 -11.35 -7.48
CA ARG A 120 6.76 -11.77 -8.86
C ARG A 120 6.37 -10.63 -9.79
N SER A 121 5.60 -9.65 -9.33
CA SER A 121 5.23 -8.52 -10.19
C SER A 121 4.86 -7.27 -9.41
N VAL A 122 5.24 -6.12 -9.98
CA VAL A 122 4.74 -4.80 -9.61
C VAL A 122 4.13 -4.17 -10.85
N ASN A 123 2.82 -3.97 -10.86
CA ASN A 123 2.13 -3.23 -11.91
C ASN A 123 1.71 -1.87 -11.36
N ASN A 124 2.39 -0.82 -11.78
CA ASN A 124 2.09 0.58 -11.46
C ASN A 124 1.45 1.33 -12.65
N SER A 125 0.81 0.62 -13.58
CA SER A 125 0.27 1.26 -14.79
C SER A 125 -0.84 2.25 -14.47
N GLY A 126 -0.67 3.52 -14.85
CA GLY A 126 -1.61 4.59 -14.50
C GLY A 126 -1.69 4.89 -12.99
N GLY A 127 -0.74 4.41 -12.19
CA GLY A 127 -0.66 4.63 -10.75
C GLY A 127 0.52 5.49 -10.35
N THR A 128 0.62 5.79 -9.05
CA THR A 128 1.71 6.55 -8.45
C THR A 128 2.34 5.78 -7.29
N LEU A 129 3.67 5.65 -7.33
CA LEU A 129 4.51 5.25 -6.21
C LEU A 129 5.40 6.44 -5.85
N SER A 130 5.28 6.96 -4.62
CA SER A 130 6.01 8.14 -4.20
C SER A 130 6.64 7.97 -2.82
N ALA A 131 7.94 8.21 -2.73
CA ALA A 131 8.65 8.41 -1.48
C ALA A 131 9.05 9.89 -1.33
N ALA A 132 8.88 10.43 -0.12
CA ALA A 132 9.43 11.73 0.20
C ALA A 132 10.96 11.68 0.34
N ASN A 133 11.53 10.51 0.62
CA ASN A 133 12.96 10.23 0.61
C ASN A 133 13.27 9.16 -0.45
N ASN A 134 13.70 7.97 -0.03
CA ASN A 134 14.17 6.93 -0.94
C ASN A 134 13.02 6.03 -1.37
N PHE A 135 13.01 5.70 -2.66
CA PHE A 135 12.20 4.62 -3.20
C PHE A 135 13.08 3.39 -3.43
N THR A 136 12.68 2.24 -2.90
CA THR A 136 13.33 0.96 -3.14
C THR A 136 12.30 -0.09 -3.54
N ALA A 137 12.44 -0.68 -4.74
CA ALA A 137 11.77 -1.92 -5.10
C ALA A 137 12.77 -3.07 -5.00
N ASN A 138 12.64 -3.89 -3.95
CA ASN A 138 13.31 -5.18 -3.85
C ASN A 138 12.44 -6.24 -4.51
N ALA A 139 12.65 -6.43 -5.80
CA ALA A 139 11.81 -7.24 -6.66
C ALA A 139 12.67 -8.07 -7.63
N ALA A 140 13.80 -8.62 -7.15
CA ALA A 140 14.87 -9.20 -7.98
C ALA A 140 14.42 -10.32 -8.95
N GLY A 141 13.24 -10.92 -8.71
CA GLY A 141 12.59 -11.90 -9.59
C GLY A 141 11.30 -11.42 -10.27
N ALA A 142 10.95 -10.14 -10.11
CA ALA A 142 9.68 -9.58 -10.52
C ALA A 142 9.77 -8.80 -11.83
N ALA A 143 8.68 -8.82 -12.58
CA ALA A 143 8.43 -7.85 -13.65
C ALA A 143 7.84 -6.56 -13.05
N VAL A 144 8.42 -5.42 -13.39
CA VAL A 144 7.90 -4.10 -13.03
C VAL A 144 7.29 -3.46 -14.28
N VAL A 145 6.01 -3.11 -14.23
CA VAL A 145 5.32 -2.41 -15.32
C VAL A 145 4.93 -1.03 -14.82
N ASN A 146 5.34 0.04 -15.50
CA ASN A 146 5.05 1.42 -15.12
C ASN A 146 4.44 2.24 -16.29
N GLN A 147 3.62 1.60 -17.12
CA GLN A 147 3.03 2.26 -18.29
C GLN A 147 2.06 3.36 -17.88
N ALA A 148 2.32 4.59 -18.33
CA ALA A 148 1.58 5.79 -17.92
C ALA A 148 1.50 5.98 -16.38
N GLY A 149 2.40 5.34 -15.63
CA GLY A 149 2.52 5.46 -14.18
C GLY A 149 3.69 6.35 -13.77
N SER A 150 3.77 6.67 -12.49
CA SER A 150 4.85 7.46 -11.89
C SER A 150 5.51 6.71 -10.74
N ILE A 151 6.84 6.68 -10.76
CA ILE A 151 7.69 6.22 -9.66
C ILE A 151 8.60 7.38 -9.27
N ARG A 152 8.51 7.83 -8.02
CA ARG A 152 9.26 8.97 -7.52
C ARG A 152 9.87 8.68 -6.15
N GLY A 153 11.14 9.04 -5.99
CA GLY A 153 11.75 9.34 -4.70
C GLY A 153 12.41 10.71 -4.80
N ASN A 154 12.38 11.52 -3.74
CA ASN A 154 13.20 12.75 -3.73
C ASN A 154 14.67 12.45 -3.41
N GLY A 155 14.95 11.27 -2.84
CA GLY A 155 16.28 10.72 -2.64
C GLY A 155 16.62 9.68 -3.72
N ALA A 156 17.23 8.57 -3.31
CA ALA A 156 17.58 7.49 -4.21
C ALA A 156 16.33 6.75 -4.72
N VAL A 157 16.37 6.34 -6.00
CA VAL A 157 15.39 5.44 -6.61
C VAL A 157 16.12 4.18 -7.01
N SER A 158 15.87 3.08 -6.30
CA SER A 158 16.48 1.78 -6.53
C SER A 158 15.43 0.78 -7.01
N LEU A 159 15.66 0.21 -8.19
CA LEU A 159 14.80 -0.79 -8.81
C LEU A 159 15.62 -2.07 -9.02
N ASN A 160 15.53 -3.01 -8.07
CA ASN A 160 16.06 -4.34 -8.25
C ASN A 160 14.95 -5.21 -8.84
N ALA A 161 14.87 -5.30 -10.17
CA ALA A 161 13.81 -6.02 -10.90
C ALA A 161 14.40 -6.98 -11.94
N ALA A 162 13.72 -8.09 -12.21
CA ALA A 162 14.13 -9.02 -13.27
C ALA A 162 13.89 -8.42 -14.67
N SER A 163 12.82 -7.64 -14.82
CA SER A 163 12.51 -6.88 -16.03
C SER A 163 11.70 -5.64 -15.69
N HIS A 164 11.77 -4.61 -16.55
CA HIS A 164 10.97 -3.39 -16.41
C HIS A 164 10.49 -2.89 -17.79
N ILE A 165 9.24 -2.43 -17.85
CA ILE A 165 8.59 -1.82 -19.03
C ILE A 165 7.82 -0.57 -18.61
#